data_AF-A0A831U9B3-F1
#
_entry.id   AF-A0A831U9B3-F1
#
_cell.length_a   1.000
_cell.length_b   1.000
_cell.length_c   1.000
_cell.angle_alpha   90.00
_cell.angle_beta   90.00
_cell.angle_gamma   90.00
#
_symmetry.space_group_name_H-M   'P 1'
#
loop_
_entity.id
_entity.type
_entity.pdbx_description
1 polymer ?
#
loop_
_entity_poly.entity_id
_entity_poly.type
_entity_poly.pdbx_seq_one_letter_code
_entity_poly.pdbx_strand_id
1 'polypeptide(L)'
;MMRARSAYRGTDQGAAGLTLLELLVAVSILAVISGIVYMSLAGVTEATEAARADMEKLRLERFLHRHLVNLFGSVYVDAPCMRPDYVFLGTDGSGSDGPSDMVEFCSSAPLSGGLSLPGMLKRVIIEVE
;
A
#
# COMPACT_ATOMS: atom_id res chain seq x y z
N MET A 1 -8.55 57.34 67.53
CA MET A 1 -7.37 57.77 66.72
C MET A 1 -6.60 56.51 66.34
N MET A 2 -6.14 56.20 65.13
CA MET A 2 -6.13 56.87 63.82
C MET A 2 -5.77 55.77 62.78
N ARG A 3 -6.33 55.88 61.57
CA ARG A 3 -6.31 54.93 60.44
C ARG A 3 -4.90 54.47 60.00
N ALA A 4 -4.79 53.23 59.52
CA ALA A 4 -3.82 52.86 58.50
C ALA A 4 -4.55 52.19 57.32
N ARG A 5 -4.27 52.70 56.13
CA ARG A 5 -5.06 52.61 54.90
C ARG A 5 -4.88 51.28 54.17
N SER A 6 -6.00 50.72 53.71
CA SER A 6 -6.08 49.77 52.60
C SER A 6 -5.40 50.36 51.36
N ALA A 7 -4.34 49.69 50.89
CA ALA A 7 -3.79 49.92 49.56
C ALA A 7 -4.44 48.92 48.61
N TYR A 8 -5.61 49.31 48.09
CA TYR A 8 -6.22 48.67 46.92
C TYR A 8 -5.26 48.91 45.74
N ARG A 9 -4.39 47.95 45.46
CA ARG A 9 -3.53 47.96 44.28
C ARG A 9 -4.41 47.61 43.09
N GLY A 10 -5.10 48.61 42.55
CA GLY A 10 -5.71 48.52 41.24
C GLY A 10 -4.61 48.17 40.25
N THR A 11 -4.64 46.94 39.75
CA THR A 11 -4.00 46.62 38.49
C THR A 11 -4.78 47.40 37.44
N ASP A 12 -4.33 48.60 37.12
CA ASP A 12 -4.62 49.21 35.82
C ASP A 12 -4.03 48.27 34.77
N GLN A 13 -4.78 47.22 34.45
CA GLN A 13 -4.67 46.57 33.15
C GLN A 13 -5.17 47.61 32.18
N GLY A 14 -4.25 48.48 31.74
CA GLY A 14 -4.49 49.33 30.60
C GLY A 14 -4.97 48.42 29.48
N ALA A 15 -6.24 48.55 29.12
CA ALA A 15 -6.79 47.96 27.93
C ALA A 15 -6.11 48.63 26.74
N ALA A 16 -4.89 48.20 26.43
CA ALA A 16 -4.20 48.56 25.21
C ALA A 16 -5.01 47.93 24.07
N GLY A 17 -5.79 48.75 23.39
CA GLY A 17 -6.54 48.32 22.21
C GLY A 17 -5.58 47.79 21.16
N LEU A 18 -5.91 46.65 20.55
CA LEU A 18 -5.14 46.03 19.49
C LEU A 18 -4.94 47.05 18.36
N THR A 19 -3.69 47.38 18.04
CA THR A 19 -3.45 48.29 16.91
C THR A 19 -3.67 47.55 15.59
N LEU A 20 -4.17 48.25 14.55
CA LEU A 20 -4.35 47.66 13.22
C LEU A 20 -3.03 47.08 12.67
N LEU A 21 -1.89 47.68 13.01
CA LEU A 21 -0.57 47.19 12.64
C LEU A 21 -0.26 45.85 13.30
N GLU A 22 -0.55 45.72 14.60
CA GLU A 22 -0.31 44.50 15.36
C GLU A 22 -1.21 43.35 14.91
N LEU A 23 -2.47 43.64 14.56
CA LEU A 23 -3.35 42.69 13.89
C LEU A 23 -2.75 42.22 12.55
N LEU A 24 -2.27 43.15 11.73
CA LEU A 24 -1.72 42.85 10.41
C LEU A 24 -0.44 42.00 10.51
N VAL A 25 0.41 42.28 11.50
CA VAL A 25 1.59 41.47 11.81
C VAL A 25 1.19 40.08 12.33
N ALA A 26 0.18 39.98 13.21
CA ALA A 26 -0.29 38.69 13.69
C ALA A 26 -0.86 37.82 12.56
N VAL A 27 -1.65 38.41 11.67
CA VAL A 27 -2.22 37.71 10.50
C VAL A 27 -1.12 37.29 9.52
N SER A 28 -0.08 38.11 9.31
CA SER A 28 1.02 37.76 8.42
C SER A 28 1.85 36.59 8.96
N ILE A 29 2.15 36.60 10.27
CA ILE A 29 2.83 35.47 10.94
C ILE A 29 1.98 34.21 10.84
N LEU A 30 0.67 34.30 11.10
CA LEU A 30 -0.25 33.17 11.00
C LEU A 30 -0.30 32.59 9.58
N ALA A 31 -0.31 33.45 8.56
CA ALA A 31 -0.30 33.03 7.16
C ALA A 31 0.98 32.28 6.80
N VAL A 32 2.14 32.77 7.25
CA VAL A 32 3.44 32.11 7.03
C VAL A 32 3.45 30.73 7.71
N ILE A 33 3.04 30.65 8.98
CA ILE A 33 2.98 29.37 9.71
C ILE A 33 2.04 28.38 9.01
N SER A 34 0.85 28.83 8.61
CA SER A 34 -0.13 27.98 7.93
C SER A 34 0.40 27.47 6.59
N GLY A 35 1.14 28.31 5.85
CA GLY A 35 1.81 27.90 4.61
C GLY A 35 2.86 26.80 4.83
N ILE A 36 3.70 26.93 5.87
CA ILE A 36 4.70 25.91 6.21
C ILE A 36 4.03 24.57 6.57
N VAL A 37 2.96 24.62 7.38
CA VAL A 37 2.20 23.42 7.77
C VAL A 37 1.55 22.78 6.55
N TYR A 38 0.93 23.57 5.67
CA TYR A 38 0.30 23.06 4.45
C TYR A 38 1.30 22.37 3.54
N MET A 39 2.45 22.99 3.28
CA MET A 39 3.51 22.40 2.44
C MET A 39 4.04 21.08 3.04
N SER A 40 4.18 21.03 4.37
CA SER A 40 4.62 19.82 5.07
C SER A 40 3.59 18.69 4.94
N LEU A 41 2.30 19.01 5.11
CA LEU A 41 1.22 18.04 4.96
C LEU A 41 1.13 17.53 3.51
N ALA A 42 1.21 18.42 2.53
CA ALA A 42 1.19 18.07 1.11
C ALA A 42 2.34 17.10 0.76
N GLY A 43 3.55 17.39 1.23
CA GLY A 43 4.71 16.51 1.02
C GLY A 43 4.55 15.14 1.68
N VAL A 44 3.98 15.07 2.89
CA VAL A 44 3.69 13.79 3.55
C VAL A 44 2.63 13.00 2.79
N THR A 45 1.55 13.65 2.32
CA THR A 45 0.50 12.96 1.57
C THR A 45 1.03 12.34 0.29
N GLU A 46 1.80 13.09 -0.50
CA GLU A 46 2.40 12.60 -1.74
C GLU A 46 3.37 11.44 -1.48
N ALA A 47 4.24 11.58 -0.47
CA ALA A 47 5.17 10.52 -0.10
C ALA A 47 4.44 9.24 0.36
N THR A 48 3.33 9.38 1.10
CA THR A 48 2.54 8.22 1.51
C THR A 48 1.82 7.53 0.36
N GLU A 49 1.35 8.28 -0.64
CA GLU A 49 0.72 7.71 -1.83
C GLU A 49 1.75 6.94 -2.68
N ALA A 50 2.92 7.53 -2.92
CA ALA A 50 4.02 6.86 -3.61
C ALA A 50 4.45 5.58 -2.87
N ALA A 51 4.62 5.65 -1.55
CA ALA A 51 4.98 4.49 -0.73
C ALA A 51 3.91 3.38 -0.78
N ARG A 52 2.62 3.73 -0.83
CA ARG A 52 1.54 2.75 -0.97
C ARG A 52 1.60 2.03 -2.31
N ALA A 53 1.80 2.76 -3.41
CA ALA A 53 1.92 2.15 -4.73
C ALA A 53 3.10 1.17 -4.80
N ASP A 54 4.25 1.54 -4.25
CA ASP A 54 5.43 0.66 -4.18
C ASP A 54 5.18 -0.57 -3.30
N MET A 55 4.51 -0.40 -2.16
CA MET A 55 4.14 -1.52 -1.28
C MET A 55 3.18 -2.50 -1.96
N GLU A 56 2.20 -2.01 -2.72
CA GLU A 56 1.26 -2.84 -3.47
C GLU A 56 1.97 -3.63 -4.57
N LYS A 57 2.88 -2.99 -5.32
CA LYS A 57 3.71 -3.66 -6.32
C LYS A 57 4.54 -4.78 -5.70
N LEU A 58 5.27 -4.50 -4.62
CA LEU A 58 6.08 -5.51 -3.92
C LEU A 58 5.22 -6.63 -3.32
N ARG A 59 4.02 -6.31 -2.84
CA ARG A 59 3.08 -7.31 -2.34
C ARG A 59 2.62 -8.24 -3.46
N LEU A 60 2.29 -7.69 -4.62
CA LEU A 60 1.87 -8.46 -5.80
C LEU A 60 3.03 -9.34 -6.31
N GLU A 61 4.23 -8.78 -6.44
CA GLU A 61 5.43 -9.52 -6.85
C GLU A 61 5.72 -10.69 -5.90
N ARG A 62 5.72 -10.45 -4.59
CA ARG A 62 5.93 -11.51 -3.58
C ARG A 62 4.80 -12.55 -3.58
N PHE A 63 3.57 -12.14 -3.90
CA PHE A 63 2.46 -13.06 -4.02
C PHE A 63 2.65 -13.96 -5.23
N LEU A 64 2.90 -13.39 -6.42
CA LEU A 64 3.15 -14.13 -7.65
C LEU A 64 4.35 -15.06 -7.51
N HIS A 65 5.47 -14.57 -6.99
CA HIS A 65 6.66 -15.39 -6.78
C HIS A 65 6.38 -16.61 -5.88
N ARG A 66 5.75 -16.40 -4.72
CA ARG A 66 5.40 -17.51 -3.82
C ARG A 66 4.39 -18.46 -4.46
N HIS A 67 3.43 -17.92 -5.20
CA HIS A 67 2.43 -18.72 -5.88
C HIS A 67 3.06 -19.60 -6.96
N LEU A 68 3.89 -19.04 -7.83
CA LEU A 68 4.61 -19.76 -8.88
C LEU A 68 5.54 -20.82 -8.30
N VAL A 69 6.34 -20.49 -7.28
CA VAL A 69 7.22 -21.46 -6.61
C VAL A 69 6.41 -22.62 -6.02
N ASN A 70 5.28 -22.34 -5.38
CA ASN A 70 4.41 -23.38 -4.83
C ASN A 70 3.77 -24.24 -5.94
N LEU A 71 3.37 -23.64 -7.06
CA LEU A 71 2.80 -24.37 -8.19
C LEU A 71 3.84 -25.28 -8.83
N PHE A 72 5.02 -24.75 -9.19
CA PHE A 72 6.09 -25.53 -9.82
C PHE A 72 6.68 -26.59 -8.88
N GLY A 73 6.75 -26.32 -7.57
CA GLY A 73 7.16 -27.31 -6.58
C GLY A 73 6.16 -28.47 -6.40
N SER A 74 4.95 -28.34 -6.93
CA SER A 74 3.89 -29.35 -6.82
C SER A 74 3.54 -30.03 -8.13
N VAL A 75 4.35 -29.82 -9.17
CA VAL A 75 4.18 -30.43 -10.50
C VAL A 75 4.17 -31.95 -10.37
N TYR A 76 3.17 -32.57 -10.98
CA TYR A 76 3.03 -34.00 -11.11
C TYR A 76 3.05 -34.37 -12.59
N VAL A 77 4.00 -35.23 -12.97
CA VAL A 77 4.13 -35.76 -14.33
C VAL A 77 4.14 -37.29 -14.23
N ASP A 78 3.38 -37.94 -15.10
CA ASP A 78 3.42 -39.40 -15.24
C ASP A 78 4.71 -39.81 -15.97
N ALA A 79 5.73 -40.26 -15.22
CA ALA A 79 7.05 -40.64 -15.76
C ALA A 79 7.02 -41.65 -16.93
N PRO A 80 6.15 -42.68 -16.94
CA PRO A 80 6.02 -43.58 -18.09
C PRO A 80 5.23 -43.00 -19.27
N CYS A 81 4.70 -41.77 -19.18
CA CYS A 81 3.88 -41.11 -20.20
C CYS A 81 2.69 -41.96 -20.69
N MET A 82 2.15 -42.81 -19.82
CA MET A 82 1.07 -43.75 -20.16
C MET A 82 -0.27 -43.02 -20.26
N ARG A 83 -0.38 -41.87 -19.60
CA ARG A 83 -1.58 -41.05 -19.57
C ARG A 83 -1.29 -39.66 -20.17
N PRO A 84 -1.93 -39.29 -21.29
CA PRO A 84 -1.67 -38.02 -21.96
C PRO A 84 -2.11 -36.80 -21.12
N ASP A 85 -2.99 -37.01 -20.14
CA ASP A 85 -3.50 -35.94 -19.27
C ASP A 85 -2.51 -35.45 -18.21
N TYR A 86 -1.40 -36.17 -17.98
CA TYR A 86 -0.40 -35.84 -16.94
C TYR A 86 0.96 -35.46 -17.55
N VAL A 87 0.92 -34.66 -18.60
CA VAL A 87 2.10 -34.13 -19.28
C VAL A 87 2.37 -32.69 -18.80
N PHE A 88 3.64 -32.33 -18.75
CA PHE A 88 4.06 -30.93 -18.59
C PHE A 88 4.32 -30.35 -19.99
N LEU A 89 3.42 -29.48 -20.45
CA LEU A 89 3.45 -28.91 -21.79
C LEU A 89 3.77 -27.42 -21.70
N GLY A 90 4.79 -26.99 -22.45
CA GLY A 90 5.04 -25.58 -22.74
C GLY A 90 4.70 -25.33 -24.21
N THR A 91 3.92 -24.29 -24.47
CA THR A 91 3.61 -23.82 -25.82
C THR A 91 4.07 -22.37 -25.93
N ASP A 92 4.89 -22.09 -26.93
CA ASP A 92 5.27 -20.74 -27.30
C ASP A 92 4.19 -20.12 -28.19
N GLY A 93 3.90 -18.85 -27.95
CA GLY A 93 2.90 -18.12 -28.70
C GLY A 93 3.38 -16.72 -29.05
N SER A 94 2.81 -16.13 -30.08
CA SER A 94 2.98 -14.71 -30.39
C SER A 94 1.60 -14.08 -30.50
N GLY A 95 1.21 -13.32 -29.49
CA GLY A 95 -0.03 -12.55 -29.45
C GLY A 95 0.11 -11.18 -30.14
N SER A 96 -0.98 -10.42 -30.20
CA SER A 96 -0.97 -9.04 -30.74
C SER A 96 -0.13 -8.07 -29.92
N ASP A 97 0.05 -8.35 -28.62
CA ASP A 97 0.69 -7.47 -27.64
C ASP A 97 2.08 -7.95 -27.19
N GLY A 98 2.53 -9.14 -27.63
CA GLY A 98 3.82 -9.70 -27.24
C GLY A 98 3.92 -11.23 -27.34
N PRO A 99 4.97 -11.84 -26.78
CA PRO A 99 5.07 -13.29 -26.60
C PRO A 99 3.93 -13.80 -25.72
N SER A 100 3.20 -14.81 -26.21
CA SER A 100 2.04 -15.43 -25.55
C SER A 100 2.39 -16.85 -25.13
N ASP A 101 3.34 -16.96 -24.22
CA ASP A 101 3.83 -18.26 -23.76
C ASP A 101 2.87 -18.84 -22.73
N MET A 102 2.56 -20.12 -22.89
CA MET A 102 1.68 -20.87 -22.00
C MET A 102 2.36 -22.14 -21.48
N VAL A 103 2.13 -22.45 -20.20
CA VAL A 103 2.55 -23.70 -19.58
C VAL A 103 1.35 -24.39 -18.93
N GLU A 104 1.11 -25.64 -19.31
CA GLU A 104 0.04 -26.50 -18.79
C GLU A 104 0.64 -27.73 -18.08
N PHE A 105 0.16 -28.02 -16.86
CA PHE A 105 0.56 -29.21 -16.10
C PHE A 105 -0.46 -29.62 -15.04
N CYS A 106 -0.29 -30.83 -14.50
CA CYS A 106 -1.01 -31.27 -13.31
C CYS A 106 -0.24 -30.94 -12.03
N SER A 107 -0.93 -30.40 -11.03
CA SER A 107 -0.40 -30.08 -9.71
C SER A 107 -1.04 -30.97 -8.65
N SER A 108 -0.22 -31.45 -7.72
CA SER A 108 -0.63 -32.17 -6.51
C SER A 108 -0.94 -31.25 -5.33
N ALA A 109 -0.72 -29.94 -5.49
CA ALA A 109 -1.06 -28.98 -4.45
C ALA A 109 -2.58 -28.95 -4.25
N PRO A 110 -3.05 -28.89 -2.99
CA PRO A 110 -4.48 -28.80 -2.69
C PRO A 110 -5.12 -27.61 -3.41
N LEU A 111 -6.41 -27.72 -3.73
CA LEU A 111 -7.16 -26.57 -4.20
C LEU A 111 -7.30 -25.59 -3.04
N SER A 112 -7.12 -24.31 -3.31
CA SER A 112 -7.34 -23.26 -2.32
C SER A 112 -8.85 -23.19 -2.02
N GLY A 113 -9.30 -23.86 -0.96
CA GLY A 113 -10.72 -23.89 -0.56
C GLY A 113 -11.09 -25.17 0.21
N GLY A 114 -12.19 -25.13 0.96
CA GLY A 114 -12.60 -26.23 1.85
C GLY A 114 -13.19 -27.48 1.18
N LEU A 115 -13.21 -27.55 -0.16
CA LEU A 115 -13.89 -28.62 -0.91
C LEU A 115 -12.93 -29.58 -1.63
N SER A 116 -11.61 -29.47 -1.42
CA SER A 116 -10.66 -30.37 -2.07
C SER A 116 -10.54 -31.69 -1.34
N LEU A 117 -10.82 -32.81 -2.01
CA LEU A 117 -10.51 -34.13 -1.46
C LEU A 117 -8.99 -34.38 -1.55
N PRO A 118 -8.38 -35.01 -0.52
CA PRO A 118 -6.98 -35.40 -0.58
C PRO A 118 -6.69 -36.28 -1.81
N GLY A 119 -5.58 -36.01 -2.50
CA GLY A 119 -5.15 -36.77 -3.67
C GLY A 119 -5.77 -36.36 -5.01
N MET A 120 -6.66 -35.35 -5.02
CA MET A 120 -7.11 -34.75 -6.28
C MET A 120 -6.00 -33.92 -6.91
N LEU A 121 -5.60 -34.30 -8.13
CA LEU A 121 -4.71 -33.50 -8.96
C LEU A 121 -5.53 -32.42 -9.68
N LYS A 122 -4.99 -31.21 -9.75
CA LYS A 122 -5.60 -30.10 -10.49
C LYS A 122 -4.79 -29.80 -11.74
N ARG A 123 -5.46 -29.41 -12.82
CA ARG A 123 -4.81 -28.88 -14.01
C ARG A 123 -4.54 -27.39 -13.80
N VAL A 124 -3.33 -26.96 -14.09
CA VAL A 124 -2.87 -25.58 -13.96
C VAL A 124 -2.42 -25.13 -15.33
N ILE A 125 -2.94 -23.98 -15.76
CA ILE A 125 -2.56 -23.30 -16.99
C ILE A 125 -2.06 -21.92 -16.57
N ILE A 126 -0.83 -21.60 -16.96
CA ILE A 126 -0.22 -20.29 -16.76
C ILE A 126 0.01 -19.72 -18.15
N GLU A 127 -0.55 -18.56 -18.41
CA GLU A 127 -0.42 -17.83 -19.67
C GLU A 127 0.17 -16.45 -19.38
N VAL A 128 1.08 -16.02 -20.23
CA VAL A 128 1.59 -14.65 -20.25
C VAL A 128 0.96 -13.99 -21.46
N GLU A 129 0.13 -12.96 -21.24
CA GLU A 129 -0.41 -12.08 -22.29
C GLU A 129 0.46 -10.84 -22.46
#